data_AF-A0A2S7IQ81-F1
#
_entry.id   AF-A0A2S7IQ81-F1
#
_cell.length_a   1.000
_cell.length_b   1.000
_cell.length_c   1.000
_cell.angle_alpha   90.00
_cell.angle_beta   90.00
_cell.angle_gamma   90.00
#
_symmetry.space_group_name_H-M   'P 1'
#
loop_
_entity.id
_entity.type
_entity.pdbx_description
1 polymer ?
#
loop_
_entity_poly.entity_id
_entity_poly.type
_entity_poly.pdbx_seq_one_letter_code
_entity_poly.pdbx_strand_id
1 'polypeptide(L)'
;MPTAENSGYSSTDIQQLKDEIRSSGHSFIYTEDPDMDEPTGDEFAHFQFVGVHEGKEVIYDAVLYTLRLHHSSLVYEEAERQAMQEHPLYVPLDQRDETYQANDEVDEEVELLITEIIEELEENEEIKVTEHLETEYSEEGSVELDICLNVEAVNDEVIENFIKDFTSGQLELDTTLYSFKSLEEE
;
A
#
# COMPACT_ATOMS: atom_id res chain seq x y z
N MET A 1 -23.10 30.45 -17.05
CA MET A 1 -21.95 29.74 -16.47
C MET A 1 -22.54 28.56 -15.73
N PRO A 2 -22.42 27.32 -16.22
CA PRO A 2 -22.89 26.18 -15.46
C PRO A 2 -21.96 25.97 -14.25
N THR A 3 -22.57 25.80 -13.10
CA THR A 3 -21.99 25.44 -11.81
C THR A 3 -21.31 24.08 -11.90
N ALA A 4 -20.02 24.02 -11.59
CA ALA A 4 -19.33 22.76 -11.35
C ALA A 4 -19.63 22.31 -9.91
N GLU A 5 -20.84 21.77 -9.72
CA GLU A 5 -21.09 20.77 -8.67
C GLU A 5 -20.79 19.42 -9.32
N ASN A 6 -19.57 18.93 -9.18
CA ASN A 6 -19.26 17.51 -9.29
C ASN A 6 -18.59 17.14 -7.98
N SER A 7 -19.43 16.97 -6.97
CA SER A 7 -19.13 16.47 -5.63
C SER A 7 -19.45 14.98 -5.61
N GLY A 8 -18.48 14.10 -5.36
CA GLY A 8 -18.74 12.67 -5.58
C GLY A 8 -18.58 12.34 -7.06
N TYR A 9 -17.87 11.26 -7.38
CA TYR A 9 -18.05 10.56 -8.66
C TYR A 9 -19.53 10.61 -9.07
N SER A 10 -19.79 11.13 -10.27
CA SER A 10 -21.14 11.30 -10.75
C SER A 10 -21.81 9.93 -10.84
N SER A 11 -23.15 9.88 -10.80
CA SER A 11 -23.88 8.62 -11.04
C SER A 11 -23.50 7.96 -12.37
N THR A 12 -22.91 8.72 -13.29
CA THR A 12 -22.35 8.24 -14.56
C THR A 12 -21.08 7.42 -14.33
N ASP A 13 -20.16 7.90 -13.48
CA ASP A 13 -18.87 7.26 -13.23
C ASP A 13 -19.06 5.95 -12.46
N ILE A 14 -19.93 5.95 -11.45
CA ILE A 14 -20.34 4.72 -10.74
C ILE A 14 -20.96 3.70 -11.72
N GLN A 15 -21.76 4.18 -12.68
CA GLN A 15 -22.40 3.29 -13.67
C GLN A 15 -21.39 2.74 -14.68
N GLN A 16 -20.41 3.56 -15.11
CA GLN A 16 -19.32 3.13 -15.97
C GLN A 16 -18.48 2.04 -15.29
N LEU A 17 -18.03 2.29 -14.06
CA LEU A 17 -17.29 1.32 -13.26
C LEU A 17 -18.08 0.00 -13.09
N LYS A 18 -19.38 0.07 -12.79
CA LYS A 18 -20.25 -1.11 -12.72
C LYS A 18 -20.39 -1.88 -14.03
N ASP A 19 -20.32 -1.20 -15.16
CA ASP A 19 -20.41 -1.82 -16.48
C ASP A 19 -19.07 -2.50 -16.82
N GLU A 20 -17.94 -1.89 -16.46
CA GLU A 20 -16.59 -2.46 -16.58
C GLU A 20 -16.42 -3.70 -15.71
N ILE A 21 -16.76 -3.63 -14.41
CA ILE A 21 -16.76 -4.76 -13.47
C ILE A 21 -17.62 -5.92 -14.02
N ARG A 22 -18.80 -5.63 -14.57
CA ARG A 22 -19.66 -6.68 -15.18
C ARG A 22 -19.03 -7.32 -16.41
N SER A 23 -18.16 -6.60 -17.12
CA SER A 23 -17.48 -7.11 -18.30
C SER A 23 -16.23 -7.92 -17.96
N SER A 24 -15.55 -7.61 -16.84
CA SER A 24 -14.38 -8.34 -16.36
C SER A 24 -14.75 -9.69 -15.73
N GLY A 25 -15.94 -9.77 -15.12
CA GLY A 25 -16.41 -10.98 -14.42
C GLY A 25 -15.95 -11.07 -12.96
N HIS A 26 -15.29 -10.02 -12.47
CA HIS A 26 -14.86 -9.84 -11.08
C HIS A 26 -15.80 -8.87 -10.35
N SER A 27 -15.60 -8.67 -9.05
CA SER A 27 -16.28 -7.62 -8.26
C SER A 27 -15.55 -6.28 -8.24
N PHE A 28 -14.39 -6.20 -8.91
CA PHE A 28 -13.51 -5.05 -8.96
C PHE A 28 -12.86 -4.89 -10.36
N ILE A 29 -12.15 -3.78 -10.53
CA ILE A 29 -11.18 -3.58 -11.61
C ILE A 29 -9.85 -3.14 -11.01
N TYR A 30 -8.74 -3.57 -11.62
CA TYR A 30 -7.43 -3.03 -11.26
C TYR A 30 -7.29 -1.60 -11.78
N THR A 31 -6.64 -0.76 -10.99
CA THR A 31 -6.25 0.60 -11.40
C THR A 31 -4.87 0.51 -12.02
N GLU A 32 -4.74 0.93 -13.28
CA GLU A 32 -3.44 1.01 -13.93
C GLU A 32 -2.73 2.31 -13.50
N ASP A 33 -1.58 2.19 -12.83
CA ASP A 33 -0.65 3.31 -12.67
C ASP A 33 0.32 3.32 -13.85
N PRO A 34 0.29 4.34 -14.73
CA PRO A 34 1.16 4.40 -15.91
C PRO A 34 2.65 4.56 -15.58
N ASP A 35 2.98 4.91 -14.33
CA ASP A 35 4.36 5.06 -13.84
C ASP A 35 4.84 3.80 -13.08
N MET A 36 3.97 2.81 -12.83
CA MET A 36 4.34 1.49 -12.30
C MET A 36 4.41 0.46 -13.45
N ASP A 37 5.54 -0.25 -13.57
CA ASP A 37 5.70 -1.31 -14.58
C ASP A 37 4.76 -2.52 -14.34
N GLU A 38 4.22 -2.66 -13.13
CA GLU A 38 3.19 -3.66 -12.79
C GLU A 38 2.05 -2.99 -12.00
N PRO A 39 0.81 -2.95 -12.51
CA PRO A 39 -0.33 -2.40 -11.77
C PRO A 39 -0.69 -3.23 -10.52
N THR A 40 -0.10 -4.43 -10.43
CA THR A 40 -0.32 -5.48 -9.44
C THR A 40 0.95 -6.33 -9.35
N GLY A 41 1.55 -6.41 -8.16
CA GLY A 41 2.62 -7.36 -7.85
C GLY A 41 2.11 -8.47 -6.96
N ASP A 42 2.94 -9.49 -6.71
CA ASP A 42 2.59 -10.57 -5.78
C ASP A 42 2.22 -10.02 -4.39
N GLU A 43 2.81 -8.91 -3.94
CA GLU A 43 2.58 -8.36 -2.61
C GLU A 43 1.69 -7.11 -2.55
N PHE A 44 1.18 -6.63 -3.69
CA PHE A 44 0.50 -5.34 -3.80
C PHE A 44 -0.54 -5.32 -4.93
N ALA A 45 -1.70 -4.72 -4.68
CA ALA A 45 -2.67 -4.39 -5.71
C ALA A 45 -3.36 -3.07 -5.45
N HIS A 46 -3.54 -2.28 -6.51
CA HIS A 46 -4.43 -1.12 -6.54
C HIS A 46 -5.68 -1.45 -7.36
N PHE A 47 -6.86 -1.32 -6.76
CA PHE A 47 -8.11 -1.66 -7.40
C PHE A 47 -9.27 -0.78 -6.96
N GLN A 48 -10.31 -0.76 -7.78
CA GLN A 48 -11.56 -0.05 -7.52
C GLN A 48 -12.75 -0.99 -7.51
N PHE A 49 -13.68 -0.75 -6.59
CA PHE A 49 -14.95 -1.45 -6.55
C PHE A 49 -16.08 -0.52 -6.09
N VAL A 50 -17.32 -0.92 -6.37
CA VAL A 50 -18.51 -0.16 -5.95
C VAL A 50 -19.11 -0.79 -4.71
N GLY A 51 -19.31 0.03 -3.67
CA GLY A 51 -19.98 -0.37 -2.44
C GLY A 51 -20.99 0.67 -1.97
N VAL A 52 -21.43 0.53 -0.72
CA VAL A 52 -22.41 1.43 -0.12
C VAL A 52 -21.83 2.01 1.16
N HIS A 53 -21.71 3.34 1.22
CA HIS A 53 -21.31 4.08 2.40
C HIS A 53 -22.44 5.05 2.82
N GLU A 54 -22.84 4.99 4.09
CA GLU A 54 -23.97 5.79 4.64
C GLU A 54 -25.26 5.74 3.79
N GLY A 55 -25.53 4.60 3.16
CA GLY A 55 -26.71 4.39 2.31
C GLY A 55 -26.63 5.03 0.92
N LYS A 56 -25.46 5.53 0.52
CA LYS A 56 -25.16 6.01 -0.83
C LYS A 56 -24.17 5.08 -1.51
N GLU A 57 -24.34 4.88 -2.81
CA GLU A 57 -23.33 4.18 -3.60
C GLU A 57 -22.09 5.07 -3.72
N VAL A 58 -20.93 4.47 -3.47
CA VAL A 58 -19.63 5.14 -3.54
C VAL A 58 -18.65 4.23 -4.28
N ILE A 59 -17.63 4.86 -4.85
CA ILE A 59 -16.46 4.15 -5.38
C ILE A 59 -15.45 4.05 -4.24
N TYR A 60 -15.05 2.82 -3.95
CA TYR A 60 -13.91 2.55 -3.11
C TYR A 60 -12.67 2.47 -3.99
N ASP A 61 -11.67 3.29 -3.68
CA ASP A 61 -10.34 3.23 -4.27
C ASP A 61 -9.43 2.58 -3.23
N ALA A 62 -8.92 1.39 -3.54
CA ALA A 62 -8.35 0.50 -2.54
C ALA A 62 -6.94 0.08 -2.92
N VAL A 63 -6.04 0.24 -1.97
CA VAL A 63 -4.69 -0.30 -2.02
C VAL A 63 -4.61 -1.44 -1.02
N LEU A 64 -4.27 -2.64 -1.48
CA LEU A 64 -4.09 -3.82 -0.65
C LEU A 64 -2.67 -4.34 -0.78
N TYR A 65 -1.99 -4.53 0.33
CA TYR A 65 -0.65 -5.09 0.38
C TYR A 65 -0.48 -6.14 1.48
N THR A 66 0.57 -6.94 1.34
CA THR A 66 0.90 -7.97 2.33
C THR A 66 1.45 -7.34 3.60
N LEU A 67 1.19 -7.99 4.72
CA LEU A 67 1.76 -7.64 6.02
C LEU A 67 3.30 -7.74 6.01
N ARG A 68 3.85 -8.61 5.15
CA ARG A 68 5.29 -8.73 4.91
C ARG A 68 5.87 -7.47 4.24
N LEU A 69 5.22 -6.98 3.17
CA LEU A 69 5.65 -5.75 2.50
C LEU A 69 5.63 -4.57 3.48
N HIS A 70 4.55 -4.44 4.26
CA HIS A 70 4.45 -3.41 5.30
C HIS A 70 5.59 -3.47 6.32
N HIS A 71 5.89 -4.67 6.84
CA HIS A 71 7.00 -4.88 7.76
C HIS A 71 8.33 -4.48 7.13
N SER A 72 8.59 -4.91 5.89
CA SER A 72 9.82 -4.57 5.16
C SER A 72 10.00 -3.06 5.03
N SER A 73 8.93 -2.33 4.70
CA SER A 73 8.97 -0.86 4.61
C SER A 73 9.33 -0.22 5.95
N LEU A 74 8.67 -0.62 7.04
CA LEU A 74 8.95 -0.06 8.37
C LEU A 74 10.37 -0.37 8.86
N VAL A 75 10.87 -1.59 8.58
CA VAL A 75 12.25 -1.98 8.92
C VAL A 75 13.25 -1.14 8.14
N TYR A 76 13.03 -0.94 6.83
CA TYR A 76 13.89 -0.10 6.02
C TYR A 76 13.88 1.37 6.48
N GLU A 77 12.70 1.94 6.73
CA GLU A 77 12.56 3.32 7.24
C GLU A 77 13.30 3.53 8.55
N GLU A 78 13.19 2.57 9.49
CA GLU A 78 13.88 2.62 10.76
C GLU A 78 15.40 2.46 10.59
N ALA A 79 15.84 1.56 9.72
CA ALA A 79 17.25 1.36 9.41
C ALA A 79 17.89 2.61 8.77
N GLU A 80 17.23 3.21 7.78
CA GLU A 80 17.68 4.46 7.16
C GLU A 80 17.73 5.59 8.18
N ARG A 81 16.71 5.72 9.04
CA ARG A 81 16.68 6.71 10.12
C ARG A 81 17.85 6.54 11.09
N GLN A 82 18.24 5.30 11.40
CA GLN A 82 19.40 5.03 12.26
C GLN A 82 20.72 5.32 11.53
N ALA A 83 20.88 4.89 10.28
CA ALA A 83 22.07 5.16 9.48
C ALA A 83 22.31 6.67 9.27
N MET A 84 21.25 7.46 9.05
CA MET A 84 21.33 8.92 8.94
C MET A 84 21.83 9.61 10.22
N GLN A 85 21.61 9.01 11.39
CA GLN A 85 22.14 9.56 12.65
C GLN A 85 23.66 9.38 12.74
N GLU A 86 24.19 8.31 12.16
CA GLU A 86 25.62 8.03 12.10
C GLU A 86 26.31 8.76 10.93
N HIS A 87 25.60 8.94 9.82
CA HIS A 87 26.08 9.60 8.61
C HIS A 87 25.23 10.82 8.22
N PRO A 88 25.37 11.98 8.91
CA PRO A 88 24.57 13.18 8.64
C PRO A 88 24.78 13.82 7.26
N LEU A 89 25.77 13.37 6.48
CA LEU A 89 26.03 13.82 5.12
C LEU A 89 25.30 12.98 4.07
N TYR A 90 24.75 11.83 4.45
CA TYR A 90 23.94 11.01 3.58
C TYR A 90 22.60 11.69 3.31
N VAL A 91 22.14 11.59 2.07
CA VAL A 91 20.84 12.08 1.63
C VAL A 91 20.06 10.88 1.07
N PRO A 92 18.96 10.47 1.73
CA PRO A 92 18.05 9.45 1.24
C PRO A 92 17.60 9.67 -0.20
N LEU A 93 17.37 8.58 -0.94
CA LEU A 93 17.06 8.63 -2.38
C LEU A 93 15.84 9.51 -2.69
N ASP A 94 14.80 9.43 -1.88
CA ASP A 94 13.55 10.21 -1.96
C ASP A 94 13.78 11.72 -1.72
N GLN A 95 14.87 12.08 -1.03
CA GLN A 95 15.25 13.46 -0.73
C GLN A 95 16.29 14.04 -1.69
N ARG A 96 16.80 13.23 -2.63
CA ARG A 96 17.77 13.70 -3.64
C ARG A 96 17.04 14.55 -4.69
N ASP A 97 17.46 15.81 -4.81
CA ASP A 97 17.00 16.70 -5.87
C ASP A 97 18.02 16.83 -7.01
N GLU A 98 17.70 17.63 -8.03
CA GLU A 98 18.57 17.88 -9.18
C GLU A 98 19.94 18.50 -8.81
N THR A 99 20.10 18.99 -7.58
CA THR A 99 21.32 19.62 -7.07
C THR A 99 22.19 18.68 -6.24
N TYR A 100 21.68 17.47 -5.93
CA TYR A 100 22.42 16.44 -5.22
C TYR A 100 23.72 16.08 -5.95
N GLN A 101 24.81 16.01 -5.19
CA GLN A 101 26.12 15.56 -5.67
C GLN A 101 26.42 14.21 -5.03
N ALA A 102 26.42 13.16 -5.86
CA ALA A 102 26.73 11.81 -5.43
C ALA A 102 28.09 11.75 -4.72
N ASN A 103 28.10 11.08 -3.57
CA ASN A 103 29.29 10.74 -2.84
C ASN A 103 29.35 9.22 -2.69
N ASP A 104 29.81 8.56 -3.75
CA ASP A 104 29.77 7.10 -3.89
C ASP A 104 30.38 6.36 -2.67
N GLU A 105 31.42 6.91 -2.04
CA GLU A 105 32.05 6.31 -0.86
C GLU A 105 31.14 6.34 0.38
N VAL A 106 30.43 7.45 0.60
CA VAL A 106 29.48 7.57 1.72
C VAL A 106 28.19 6.81 1.43
N ASP A 107 27.72 6.83 0.18
CA ASP A 107 26.54 6.10 -0.22
C ASP A 107 26.74 4.58 -0.03
N GLU A 108 27.87 4.01 -0.49
CA GLU A 108 28.18 2.58 -0.31
C GLU A 108 28.34 2.21 1.18
N GLU A 109 29.01 3.06 1.98
CA GLU A 109 29.15 2.83 3.42
C GLU A 109 27.79 2.83 4.15
N VAL A 110 26.89 3.74 3.77
CA VAL A 110 25.56 3.84 4.37
C VAL A 110 24.64 2.71 3.93
N GLU A 111 24.69 2.28 2.67
CA GLU A 111 23.93 1.12 2.19
C GLU A 111 24.32 -0.16 2.94
N LEU A 112 25.62 -0.37 3.19
CA LEU A 112 26.10 -1.49 4.01
C LEU A 112 25.60 -1.39 5.47
N LEU A 113 25.64 -0.18 6.05
CA LEU A 113 25.14 0.04 7.41
C LEU A 113 23.62 -0.19 7.51
N ILE A 114 22.84 0.29 6.54
CA ILE A 114 21.40 0.04 6.47
C ILE A 114 21.14 -1.47 6.46
N THR A 115 21.88 -2.22 5.64
CA THR A 115 21.75 -3.68 5.56
C THR A 115 22.03 -4.34 6.92
N GLU A 116 23.12 -3.95 7.60
CA GLU A 116 23.46 -4.46 8.94
C GLU A 116 22.36 -4.14 9.97
N ILE A 117 21.82 -2.93 9.95
CA ILE A 117 20.76 -2.52 10.87
C ILE A 117 19.45 -3.29 10.58
N ILE A 118 19.11 -3.51 9.30
CA ILE A 118 17.95 -4.33 8.92
C ILE A 118 18.09 -5.73 9.53
N GLU A 119 19.24 -6.38 9.35
CA GLU A 119 19.51 -7.70 9.92
C GLU A 119 19.37 -7.71 11.45
N GLU A 120 19.88 -6.70 12.15
CA GLU A 120 19.75 -6.57 13.60
C GLU A 120 18.29 -6.39 14.04
N LEU A 121 17.55 -5.48 13.40
CA LEU A 121 16.14 -5.20 13.70
C LEU A 121 15.27 -6.45 13.50
N GLU A 122 15.51 -7.20 12.43
CA GLU A 122 14.82 -8.45 12.13
C GLU A 122 15.23 -9.59 13.08
N GLU A 123 16.53 -9.71 13.41
CA GLU A 123 17.00 -10.74 14.35
C GLU A 123 16.38 -10.57 15.74
N ASN A 124 16.30 -9.32 16.21
CA ASN A 124 15.77 -8.94 17.51
C ASN A 124 14.23 -8.81 17.55
N GLU A 125 13.55 -8.95 16.41
CA GLU A 125 12.10 -8.70 16.25
C GLU A 125 11.66 -7.34 16.80
N GLU A 126 12.44 -6.28 16.56
CA GLU A 126 12.19 -4.95 17.13
C GLU A 126 10.93 -4.29 16.55
N ILE A 127 10.64 -4.59 15.29
CA ILE A 127 9.47 -4.11 14.58
C ILE A 127 8.44 -5.23 14.48
N LYS A 128 7.21 -4.91 14.88
CA LYS A 128 6.08 -5.83 14.83
C LYS A 128 4.88 -5.13 14.22
N VAL A 129 4.18 -5.86 13.36
CA VAL A 129 3.04 -5.36 12.58
C VAL A 129 1.83 -6.25 12.80
N THR A 130 0.64 -5.69 12.56
CA THR A 130 -0.65 -6.39 12.58
C THR A 130 -1.42 -6.00 11.34
N GLU A 131 -2.38 -6.83 10.94
CA GLU A 131 -3.33 -6.43 9.91
C GLU A 131 -4.05 -5.14 10.31
N HIS A 132 -4.30 -4.30 9.34
CA HIS A 132 -5.01 -3.05 9.54
C HIS A 132 -5.76 -2.63 8.28
N LEU A 133 -6.78 -1.82 8.51
CA LEU A 133 -7.58 -1.18 7.48
C LEU A 133 -7.71 0.29 7.88
N GLU A 134 -7.15 1.17 7.08
CA GLU A 134 -7.39 2.61 7.18
C GLU A 134 -8.40 3.02 6.13
N THR A 135 -9.22 4.01 6.48
CA THR A 135 -10.28 4.50 5.60
C THR A 135 -10.26 6.01 5.63
N GLU A 136 -10.00 6.61 4.47
CA GLU A 136 -10.02 8.05 4.27
C GLU A 136 -11.16 8.43 3.32
N TYR A 137 -11.77 9.59 3.59
CA TYR A 137 -12.89 10.10 2.80
C TYR A 137 -12.40 11.29 2.02
N SER A 138 -12.39 11.17 0.70
CA SER A 138 -12.05 12.31 -0.14
C SER A 138 -13.20 13.33 -0.14
N GLU A 139 -12.86 14.61 -0.28
CA GLU A 139 -13.86 15.67 -0.50
C GLU A 139 -14.65 15.45 -1.81
N GLU A 140 -14.08 14.64 -2.71
CA GLU A 140 -14.61 14.24 -4.00
C GLU A 140 -15.51 13.00 -3.92
N GLY A 141 -15.84 12.51 -2.72
CA GLY A 141 -16.82 11.46 -2.46
C GLY A 141 -16.40 10.04 -2.86
N SER A 142 -15.10 9.83 -3.09
CA SER A 142 -14.49 8.50 -3.06
C SER A 142 -14.15 8.12 -1.62
N VAL A 143 -14.06 6.82 -1.38
CA VAL A 143 -13.56 6.29 -0.11
C VAL A 143 -12.26 5.57 -0.40
N GLU A 144 -11.17 6.07 0.15
CA GLU A 144 -9.83 5.51 0.02
C GLU A 144 -9.64 4.46 1.11
N LEU A 145 -9.20 3.28 0.71
CA LEU A 145 -8.91 2.17 1.60
C LEU A 145 -7.43 1.80 1.50
N ASP A 146 -6.77 1.79 2.65
CA ASP A 146 -5.42 1.26 2.80
C ASP A 146 -5.55 -0.04 3.61
N ILE A 147 -5.21 -1.17 2.99
CA ILE A 147 -5.52 -2.51 3.48
C ILE A 147 -4.24 -3.32 3.59
N CYS A 148 -3.91 -3.73 4.81
CA CYS A 148 -2.75 -4.56 5.09
C CYS A 148 -3.20 -5.91 5.65
N LEU A 149 -2.97 -7.00 4.89
CA LEU A 149 -3.41 -8.36 5.24
C LEU A 149 -2.23 -9.32 5.36
N ASN A 150 -2.32 -10.28 6.29
CA ASN A 150 -1.36 -11.35 6.45
C ASN A 150 -1.65 -12.50 5.46
N VAL A 151 -1.39 -12.23 4.18
CA VAL A 151 -1.50 -13.19 3.08
C VAL A 151 -0.15 -13.35 2.39
N GLU A 152 0.08 -14.50 1.75
CA GLU A 152 1.32 -14.74 1.01
C GLU A 152 1.42 -13.88 -0.27
N ALA A 153 0.29 -13.66 -0.93
CA ALA A 153 0.21 -12.84 -2.13
C ALA A 153 -1.17 -12.20 -2.28
N VAL A 154 -1.22 -11.05 -2.95
CA VAL A 154 -2.42 -10.29 -3.28
C VAL A 154 -2.92 -10.72 -4.66
N ASN A 155 -3.77 -11.74 -4.68
CA ASN A 155 -4.38 -12.25 -5.90
C ASN A 155 -5.89 -11.95 -5.96
N ASP A 156 -6.51 -12.24 -7.10
CA ASP A 156 -7.96 -12.04 -7.31
C ASP A 156 -8.82 -12.68 -6.21
N GLU A 157 -8.46 -13.87 -5.72
CA GLU A 157 -9.24 -14.56 -4.67
C GLU A 157 -9.18 -13.80 -3.34
N VAL A 158 -8.02 -13.27 -2.97
CA VAL A 158 -7.84 -12.43 -1.77
C VAL A 158 -8.69 -11.16 -1.90
N ILE A 159 -8.63 -10.49 -3.05
CA ILE A 159 -9.38 -9.24 -3.29
C ILE A 159 -10.89 -9.50 -3.26
N GLU A 160 -11.37 -10.54 -3.93
CA GLU A 160 -12.79 -10.93 -3.93
C GLU A 160 -13.31 -11.24 -2.51
N ASN A 161 -12.52 -11.98 -1.73
CA ASN A 161 -12.86 -12.29 -0.35
C ASN A 161 -12.88 -11.04 0.53
N PHE A 162 -11.89 -10.16 0.39
CA PHE A 162 -11.85 -8.88 1.08
C PHE A 162 -13.10 -8.05 0.77
N ILE A 163 -13.43 -7.83 -0.51
CA ILE A 163 -14.58 -7.02 -0.92
C ILE A 163 -15.87 -7.59 -0.35
N LYS A 164 -16.06 -8.91 -0.42
CA LYS A 164 -17.24 -9.58 0.11
C LYS A 164 -17.37 -9.42 1.63
N ASP A 165 -16.29 -9.61 2.38
CA ASP A 165 -16.32 -9.55 3.83
C ASP A 165 -16.45 -8.10 4.32
N PHE A 166 -15.75 -7.17 3.67
CA PHE A 166 -15.86 -5.73 3.91
C PHE A 166 -17.28 -5.21 3.65
N THR A 167 -17.85 -5.47 2.47
CA THR A 167 -19.20 -4.97 2.10
C THR A 167 -20.33 -5.63 2.88
N SER A 168 -20.12 -6.84 3.40
CA SER A 168 -21.09 -7.52 4.27
C SER A 168 -20.96 -7.16 5.75
N GLY A 169 -19.96 -6.35 6.12
CA GLY A 169 -19.67 -5.97 7.51
C GLY A 169 -19.18 -7.15 8.36
N GLN A 170 -18.53 -8.13 7.75
CA GLN A 170 -17.99 -9.34 8.38
C GLN A 170 -16.46 -9.38 8.38
N LEU A 171 -15.79 -8.34 7.87
CA LEU A 171 -14.34 -8.25 7.90
C LEU A 171 -13.84 -8.28 9.35
N GLU A 172 -13.06 -9.31 9.68
CA GLU A 172 -12.33 -9.45 10.94
C GLU A 172 -10.83 -9.48 10.61
N LEU A 173 -10.09 -8.51 11.14
CA LEU A 173 -8.64 -8.42 10.95
C LEU A 173 -7.90 -9.18 12.05
N ASP A 174 -6.78 -9.80 11.68
CA ASP A 174 -5.89 -10.49 12.61
C ASP A 174 -5.14 -9.48 13.49
N THR A 175 -5.29 -9.65 14.82
CA THR A 175 -4.64 -8.80 15.83
C THR A 175 -3.32 -9.38 16.34
N THR A 176 -2.88 -10.51 15.78
CA THR A 176 -1.60 -11.14 16.10
C THR A 176 -0.46 -10.25 15.63
N LEU A 177 0.52 -10.02 16.51
CA LEU A 177 1.75 -9.28 16.17
C LEU A 177 2.72 -10.20 15.42
N TYR A 178 3.06 -9.81 14.20
CA TYR A 178 4.01 -10.50 13.33
C TYR A 178 5.32 -9.72 13.21
N SER A 179 6.41 -10.46 13.05
CA SER A 179 7.69 -9.95 12.59
C SER A 179 8.20 -10.91 11.52
N PHE A 180 8.86 -10.37 10.51
CA PHE A 180 9.35 -11.14 9.37
C PHE A 180 10.86 -11.03 9.29
N LYS A 181 11.48 -12.04 8.71
CA LYS A 181 12.90 -12.00 8.34
C LYS A 181 13.01 -12.06 6.83
N SER A 182 13.94 -11.28 6.30
CA SER A 182 14.41 -11.38 4.94
C SER A 182 15.02 -12.77 4.74
N LEU A 183 14.77 -13.40 3.60
CA LEU A 183 15.38 -14.70 3.30
C LEU A 183 16.87 -14.45 3.09
N GLU A 184 17.75 -15.04 3.91
CA GLU A 184 19.18 -15.11 3.59
C GLU A 184 19.31 -15.70 2.18
N GLU A 185 19.89 -14.96 1.24
CA GLU A 185 20.33 -15.54 -0.03
C GLU A 185 21.41 -16.59 0.30
N GLU A 186 21.04 -17.88 0.30
CA GLU A 186 21.99 -19.01 0.42
C GLU A 186 23.07 -19.02 -0.67
#